data_AF-A0A2D4PR47-F1
#
_entry.id   AF-A0A2D4PR47-F1
#
_cell.length_a   1.000
_cell.length_b   1.000
_cell.length_c   1.000
_cell.angle_alpha   90.00
_cell.angle_beta   90.00
_cell.angle_gamma   90.00
#
_symmetry.space_group_name_H-M   'P 1'
#
loop_
_entity.id
_entity.type
_entity.pdbx_description
1 polymer ?
#
loop_
_entity_poly.entity_id
_entity_poly.type
_entity_poly.pdbx_seq_one_letter_code
_entity_poly.pdbx_strand_id
1 'polypeptide(L)'
;HYYDGSEIVVAGRITDNDLNSITAEVKAQGALNEVSYNEQADVEETTKALEEQQYIFGEYIEKLWAYLTIQQLLEARAVAQGDEKENITAKALELSLKYNFVTPLTSMVVTKPEDNEEKESVADKPTEAEGKQQVSSYQPPSAPYYYSSVDGDPHFIIAVPQKQDALCFNINEEPGVVLNLIRDPVTGVTVNGQLIGDKKSINNVRPQNTYFGKLGIVTMNQNVRLEITTQNIILQNGVKRREFSWLDEIALQQPGLTLIIKQKRSVEVSMDNGATFVVVLHQVWKKHPLHRNFLGFYMADSHRLSEQTHGLLGQFFHPIDFDILEVHPGSDPEKPDATMIVKNNQLTVTRGWQKDYIADIQHGANIPCWFIHNNGDGLIDGNHTDYIVPSIF
;
A
#
# COMPACT_ATOMS: atom_id res chain seq x y z
N HIS A 1 -8.43 28.89 -10.63
CA HIS A 1 -7.18 29.24 -9.93
C HIS A 1 -6.40 27.96 -9.68
N TYR A 2 -5.08 28.03 -9.80
CA TYR A 2 -4.18 26.93 -9.44
C TYR A 2 -3.60 27.20 -8.05
N TYR A 3 -3.51 26.17 -7.21
CA TYR A 3 -2.99 26.26 -5.85
C TYR A 3 -1.80 25.31 -5.66
N ASP A 4 -0.84 25.72 -4.84
CA ASP A 4 0.31 24.88 -4.51
C ASP A 4 -0.15 23.58 -3.83
N GLY A 5 0.35 22.44 -4.31
CA GLY A 5 -0.09 21.10 -3.93
C GLY A 5 -1.33 20.57 -4.65
N SER A 6 -1.93 21.31 -5.59
CA SER A 6 -3.01 20.85 -6.48
C SER A 6 -2.52 20.52 -7.89
N GLU A 7 -3.38 19.91 -8.70
CA GLU A 7 -3.13 19.59 -10.11
C GLU A 7 -4.38 19.88 -10.95
N ILE A 8 -4.19 20.31 -12.19
CA ILE A 8 -5.26 20.49 -13.19
C ILE A 8 -5.08 19.42 -14.25
N VAL A 9 -6.09 18.59 -14.44
CA VAL A 9 -6.10 17.52 -15.44
C VAL A 9 -7.11 17.84 -16.52
N VAL A 10 -6.69 17.78 -17.78
CA VAL A 10 -7.55 17.91 -18.96
C VAL A 10 -7.40 16.64 -19.78
N ALA A 11 -8.52 16.00 -20.08
CA ALA A 11 -8.56 14.82 -20.93
C ALA A 11 -9.49 15.08 -22.12
N GLY A 12 -9.15 14.51 -23.28
CA GLY A 12 -9.92 14.66 -24.50
C GLY A 12 -9.76 13.47 -25.42
N ARG A 13 -10.66 13.38 -26.41
CA ARG A 13 -10.61 12.39 -27.47
C ARG A 13 -10.28 13.08 -28.79
N ILE A 14 -9.25 12.60 -29.45
CA ILE A 14 -8.84 13.06 -30.78
C ILE A 14 -9.80 12.43 -31.80
N THR A 15 -10.33 13.25 -32.72
CA THR A 15 -11.27 12.80 -33.75
C THR A 15 -10.62 12.63 -35.13
N ASP A 16 -9.41 13.14 -35.30
CA ASP A 16 -8.63 13.07 -36.53
C ASP A 16 -7.51 12.03 -36.37
N ASN A 17 -7.57 10.97 -37.17
CA ASN A 17 -6.64 9.85 -37.08
C ASN A 17 -5.32 10.11 -37.82
N ASP A 18 -5.20 11.22 -38.56
CA ASP A 18 -4.00 11.56 -39.35
C ASP A 18 -3.10 12.61 -38.64
N LEU A 19 -3.30 12.80 -37.33
CA LEU A 19 -2.50 13.71 -36.51
C LEU A 19 -1.16 13.10 -36.12
N ASN A 20 -0.07 13.66 -36.66
CA ASN A 20 1.29 13.26 -36.29
C ASN A 20 1.74 13.87 -34.93
N SER A 21 1.17 14.99 -34.52
CA SER A 21 1.55 15.66 -33.27
C SER A 21 0.38 16.42 -32.64
N ILE A 22 0.36 16.50 -31.31
CA ILE A 22 -0.61 17.27 -30.53
C ILE A 22 0.12 18.43 -29.87
N THR A 23 -0.41 19.65 -30.01
CA THR A 23 0.13 20.83 -29.32
C THR A 23 -0.84 21.27 -28.22
N ALA A 24 -0.32 21.46 -27.01
CA ALA A 24 -1.05 22.03 -25.88
C ALA A 24 -0.43 23.39 -25.52
N GLU A 25 -1.27 24.43 -25.50
CA GLU A 25 -0.91 25.77 -25.02
C GLU A 25 -1.68 26.07 -23.72
N VAL A 26 -0.96 26.37 -22.65
CA VAL A 26 -1.50 26.72 -21.34
C VAL A 26 -1.13 28.16 -21.02
N LYS A 27 -2.13 29.04 -20.97
CA LYS A 27 -1.98 30.46 -20.56
C LYS A 27 -2.55 30.67 -19.17
N ALA A 28 -1.79 31.33 -18.31
CA ALA A 28 -2.19 31.65 -16.95
C ALA A 28 -1.71 33.05 -16.53
N GLN A 29 -2.49 33.74 -15.72
CA GLN A 29 -2.11 35.02 -15.13
C GLN A 29 -1.60 34.82 -13.71
N GLY A 30 -0.31 35.11 -13.49
CA GLY A 30 0.29 35.19 -12.17
C GLY A 30 0.08 36.56 -11.52
N ALA A 31 0.53 36.69 -10.27
CA ALA A 31 0.40 37.93 -9.48
C ALA A 31 1.10 39.15 -10.11
N LEU A 32 2.13 38.92 -10.94
CA LEU A 32 2.92 39.98 -11.56
C LEU A 32 3.01 39.85 -13.09
N ASN A 33 2.98 38.62 -13.62
CA ASN A 33 3.24 38.33 -15.03
C ASN A 33 2.23 37.33 -15.59
N GLU A 34 1.99 37.40 -16.88
CA GLU A 34 1.36 36.31 -17.64
C GLU A 34 2.38 35.20 -17.88
N VAL A 35 1.93 33.94 -17.82
CA VAL A 35 2.73 32.75 -18.04
C VAL A 35 2.08 31.96 -19.16
N SER A 36 2.86 31.57 -20.16
CA SER A 36 2.42 30.68 -21.23
C SER A 36 3.38 29.51 -21.35
N TYR A 37 2.83 28.30 -21.38
CA TYR A 37 3.56 27.06 -21.63
C TYR A 37 3.03 26.43 -22.91
N ASN A 38 3.94 26.01 -23.78
CA ASN A 38 3.63 25.33 -25.04
C ASN A 38 4.37 24.02 -25.07
N GLU A 39 3.64 22.92 -25.21
CA GLU A 39 4.20 21.58 -25.32
C GLU A 39 3.67 20.92 -26.59
N GLN A 40 4.53 20.18 -27.30
CA GLN A 40 4.14 19.41 -28.47
C GLN A 40 4.54 17.95 -28.25
N ALA A 41 3.58 17.04 -28.35
CA ALA A 41 3.80 15.61 -28.23
C ALA A 41 3.65 14.94 -29.60
N ASP A 42 4.61 14.08 -29.96
CA ASP A 42 4.54 13.22 -31.14
C ASP A 42 3.66 11.99 -30.84
N VAL A 43 2.68 11.74 -31.70
CA VAL A 43 1.67 10.68 -31.48
C VAL A 43 2.29 9.30 -31.68
N GLU A 44 3.24 9.15 -32.61
CA GLU A 44 3.86 7.87 -32.95
C GLU A 44 4.87 7.45 -31.86
N GLU A 45 5.67 8.39 -31.37
CA GLU A 45 6.60 8.16 -30.24
C GLU A 45 5.85 7.77 -28.97
N THR A 46 4.78 8.51 -28.65
CA THR A 46 3.95 8.24 -27.46
C THR A 46 3.25 6.88 -27.56
N THR A 47 2.82 6.48 -28.77
CA THR A 47 2.19 5.16 -29.00
C THR A 47 3.19 4.03 -28.79
N LYS A 48 4.42 4.15 -29.28
CA LYS A 48 5.49 3.15 -29.06
C LYS A 48 5.85 3.00 -27.57
N ALA A 49 5.95 4.11 -26.84
CA ALA A 49 6.17 4.09 -25.39
C ALA A 49 5.01 3.40 -24.63
N LEU A 50 3.78 3.51 -25.14
CA LEU A 50 2.60 2.88 -24.56
C LEU A 50 2.52 1.37 -24.88
N GLU A 51 2.95 0.95 -26.07
CA GLU A 51 3.05 -0.47 -26.46
C GLU A 51 4.01 -1.25 -25.55
N GLU A 52 5.17 -0.67 -25.20
CA GLU A 52 6.13 -1.27 -24.26
C GLU A 52 5.54 -1.44 -22.85
N GLN A 53 4.53 -0.64 -22.50
CA GLN A 53 3.87 -0.64 -21.20
C GLN A 53 2.43 -1.17 -21.23
N GLN A 54 2.00 -1.74 -22.36
CA GLN A 54 0.61 -2.14 -22.61
C GLN A 54 0.15 -3.25 -21.65
N TYR A 55 1.08 -4.11 -21.19
CA TYR A 55 0.84 -5.12 -20.15
C TYR A 55 0.49 -4.51 -18.78
N ILE A 56 0.93 -3.27 -18.51
CA ILE A 56 0.77 -2.57 -17.22
C ILE A 56 -0.42 -1.61 -17.27
N PHE A 57 -0.60 -0.87 -18.37
CA PHE A 57 -1.57 0.22 -18.45
C PHE A 57 -2.78 -0.05 -19.37
N GLY A 58 -2.83 -1.14 -20.14
CA GLY A 58 -3.99 -1.50 -20.97
C GLY A 58 -4.67 -0.31 -21.67
N GLU A 59 -6.01 -0.21 -21.58
CA GLU A 59 -6.81 0.94 -22.07
C GLU A 59 -7.02 2.04 -21.00
N TYR A 60 -6.07 2.23 -20.07
CA TYR A 60 -6.26 3.12 -18.90
C TYR A 60 -6.50 4.58 -19.28
N ILE A 61 -5.79 5.10 -20.29
CA ILE A 61 -5.93 6.52 -20.72
C ILE A 61 -7.33 6.79 -21.28
N GLU A 62 -7.88 5.85 -22.06
CA GLU A 62 -9.24 5.98 -22.58
C GLU A 62 -10.27 5.89 -21.44
N LYS A 63 -10.07 4.97 -20.49
CA LYS A 63 -10.94 4.85 -19.31
C LYS A 63 -10.86 6.08 -18.39
N LEU A 64 -9.69 6.70 -18.25
CA LEU A 64 -9.50 7.95 -17.50
C LEU A 64 -10.29 9.09 -18.15
N TRP A 65 -10.19 9.26 -19.47
CA TRP A 65 -11.00 10.22 -20.21
C TRP A 65 -12.50 9.97 -20.01
N ALA A 66 -12.94 8.72 -20.14
CA ALA A 66 -14.34 8.35 -19.95
C ALA A 66 -14.82 8.67 -18.53
N TYR A 67 -14.04 8.33 -17.51
CA TYR A 67 -14.35 8.62 -16.10
C TYR A 67 -14.50 10.13 -15.86
N LEU A 68 -13.52 10.95 -16.26
CA LEU A 68 -13.56 12.40 -16.08
C LEU A 68 -14.76 13.01 -16.83
N THR A 69 -15.03 12.55 -18.05
CA THR A 69 -16.19 13.00 -18.84
C THR A 69 -17.51 12.66 -18.17
N ILE A 70 -17.65 11.44 -17.62
CA ILE A 70 -18.85 11.02 -16.90
C ILE A 70 -19.07 11.87 -15.64
N GLN A 71 -18.03 12.13 -14.84
CA GLN A 71 -18.15 12.99 -13.64
C GLN A 71 -18.60 14.41 -14.01
N GLN A 72 -18.00 15.01 -15.04
CA GLN A 72 -18.39 16.33 -15.52
C GLN A 72 -19.86 16.37 -15.99
N LEU A 73 -20.33 15.33 -16.68
CA LEU A 73 -21.74 15.22 -17.07
C LEU A 73 -22.67 15.07 -15.86
N LEU A 74 -22.28 14.30 -14.84
CA LEU A 74 -23.07 14.14 -13.62
C LEU A 74 -23.13 15.43 -12.80
N GLU A 75 -22.05 16.20 -12.74
CA GLU A 75 -22.02 17.54 -12.12
C GLU A 75 -22.90 18.53 -12.90
N ALA A 76 -22.78 18.57 -14.23
CA ALA A 76 -23.61 19.42 -15.07
C ALA A 76 -25.11 19.06 -14.95
N ARG A 77 -25.43 17.77 -14.86
CA ARG A 77 -26.81 17.27 -14.65
C ARG A 77 -27.42 17.77 -13.34
N ALA A 78 -26.62 17.99 -12.29
CA ALA A 78 -27.12 18.45 -11.00
C ALA A 78 -27.71 19.86 -11.05
N VAL A 79 -27.26 20.69 -12.00
CA VAL A 79 -27.70 22.08 -12.18
C VAL A 79 -28.56 22.32 -13.43
N ALA A 80 -28.57 21.39 -14.39
CA ALA A 80 -29.35 21.48 -15.62
C ALA A 80 -30.87 21.28 -15.42
N GLN A 81 -31.70 21.82 -16.31
CA GLN A 81 -33.17 21.68 -16.30
C GLN A 81 -33.73 21.34 -17.69
N GLY A 82 -34.94 20.75 -17.72
CA GLY A 82 -35.65 20.42 -18.97
C GLY A 82 -34.85 19.50 -19.92
N ASP A 83 -34.98 19.75 -21.21
CA ASP A 83 -34.38 18.96 -22.31
C ASP A 83 -32.85 18.84 -22.18
N GLU A 84 -32.17 19.84 -21.63
CA GLU A 84 -30.72 19.82 -21.40
C GLU A 84 -30.34 18.73 -20.39
N LYS A 85 -31.11 18.61 -19.31
CA LYS A 85 -30.89 17.57 -18.28
C LYS A 85 -31.09 16.17 -18.86
N GLU A 86 -32.10 16.01 -19.73
CA GLU A 86 -32.37 14.72 -20.39
C GLU A 86 -31.22 14.32 -21.31
N ASN A 87 -30.72 15.25 -22.13
CA ASN A 87 -29.60 15.00 -23.04
C ASN A 87 -28.30 14.66 -22.27
N ILE A 88 -27.98 15.42 -21.22
CA ILE A 88 -26.81 15.13 -20.35
C ILE A 88 -26.96 13.76 -19.68
N THR A 89 -28.15 13.42 -19.21
CA THR A 89 -28.44 12.12 -18.58
C THR A 89 -28.25 10.97 -19.58
N ALA A 90 -28.78 11.11 -20.80
CA ALA A 90 -28.63 10.10 -21.85
C ALA A 90 -27.15 9.87 -22.20
N LYS A 91 -26.39 10.96 -22.37
CA LYS A 91 -24.95 10.89 -22.69
C LYS A 91 -24.12 10.27 -21.57
N ALA A 92 -24.41 10.63 -20.31
CA ALA A 92 -23.73 10.06 -19.15
C ALA A 92 -24.04 8.56 -19.01
N LEU A 93 -25.30 8.16 -19.22
CA LEU A 93 -25.71 6.76 -19.21
C LEU A 93 -25.02 5.95 -20.31
N GLU A 94 -25.02 6.47 -21.55
CA GLU A 94 -24.37 5.83 -22.69
C GLU A 94 -22.88 5.56 -22.42
N LEU A 95 -22.15 6.58 -21.94
CA LEU A 95 -20.73 6.43 -21.61
C LEU A 95 -20.50 5.46 -20.44
N SER A 96 -21.36 5.49 -19.43
CA SER A 96 -21.26 4.60 -18.27
C SER A 96 -21.43 3.14 -18.68
N LEU A 97 -22.39 2.84 -19.55
CA LEU A 97 -22.59 1.50 -20.11
C LEU A 97 -21.43 1.09 -21.02
N LYS A 98 -20.99 1.97 -21.92
CA LYS A 98 -19.91 1.69 -22.87
C LYS A 98 -18.60 1.30 -22.16
N TYR A 99 -18.27 1.98 -21.06
CA TYR A 99 -17.03 1.76 -20.32
C TYR A 99 -17.20 0.92 -19.04
N ASN A 100 -18.40 0.36 -18.82
CA ASN A 100 -18.73 -0.49 -17.67
C ASN A 100 -18.53 0.19 -16.30
N PHE A 101 -18.84 1.48 -16.21
CA PHE A 101 -18.84 2.20 -14.94
C PHE A 101 -20.19 2.05 -14.23
N VAL A 102 -20.13 1.72 -12.94
CA VAL A 102 -21.27 1.84 -12.02
C VAL A 102 -21.35 3.30 -11.56
N THR A 103 -22.46 3.95 -11.86
CA THR A 103 -22.68 5.39 -11.66
C THR A 103 -24.07 5.61 -11.05
N PRO A 104 -24.48 6.84 -10.70
CA PRO A 104 -25.87 7.07 -10.28
C PRO A 104 -26.92 6.76 -11.37
N LEU A 105 -26.49 6.43 -12.59
CA LEU A 105 -27.35 6.09 -13.73
C LEU A 105 -27.26 4.60 -14.11
N THR A 106 -26.34 3.84 -13.54
CA THR A 106 -26.05 2.46 -13.95
C THR A 106 -25.81 1.58 -12.72
N SER A 107 -26.39 0.39 -12.76
CA SER A 107 -26.27 -0.64 -11.72
C SER A 107 -25.57 -1.87 -12.29
N MET A 108 -24.75 -2.54 -11.49
CA MET A 108 -24.21 -3.85 -11.86
C MET A 108 -25.05 -4.94 -11.21
N VAL A 109 -25.61 -5.83 -12.03
CA VAL A 109 -26.38 -6.98 -11.56
C VAL A 109 -25.51 -8.23 -11.68
N VAL A 110 -25.31 -8.93 -10.57
CA VAL A 110 -24.60 -10.21 -10.55
C VAL A 110 -25.63 -11.34 -10.45
N THR A 111 -25.77 -12.08 -11.55
CA THR A 111 -26.59 -13.30 -11.59
C THR A 111 -25.70 -14.51 -11.29
N LYS A 112 -26.15 -15.38 -10.38
CA LYS A 112 -25.50 -16.66 -10.11
C LYS A 112 -26.11 -17.74 -11.02
N PRO A 113 -25.32 -18.70 -11.54
CA PRO A 113 -25.85 -19.78 -12.36
C PRO A 113 -26.85 -20.67 -11.59
N GLU A 114 -27.83 -21.23 -12.32
CA GLU A 114 -29.16 -21.72 -11.90
C GLU A 114 -29.22 -22.97 -10.99
N ASP A 115 -28.45 -23.04 -9.91
CA ASP A 115 -28.59 -24.09 -8.88
C ASP A 115 -28.83 -23.53 -7.46
N ASN A 116 -29.14 -22.24 -7.33
CA ASN A 116 -29.56 -21.65 -6.08
C ASN A 116 -30.68 -20.65 -6.33
N GLU A 117 -31.84 -20.92 -5.73
CA GLU A 117 -33.02 -20.04 -5.77
C GLU A 117 -32.65 -18.60 -5.38
N GLU A 118 -32.84 -17.70 -6.36
CA GLU A 118 -32.84 -16.24 -6.37
C GLU A 118 -32.27 -15.48 -5.15
N LYS A 119 -31.03 -15.01 -5.30
CA LYS A 119 -30.60 -13.71 -4.77
C LYS A 119 -29.74 -12.99 -5.79
N GLU A 120 -30.37 -12.20 -6.66
CA GLU A 120 -29.68 -11.20 -7.47
C GLU A 120 -29.06 -10.15 -6.53
N SER A 121 -27.77 -9.89 -6.66
CA SER A 121 -27.12 -8.79 -5.96
C SER A 121 -26.93 -7.63 -6.93
N VAL A 122 -27.49 -6.47 -6.58
CA VAL A 122 -27.40 -5.22 -7.34
C VAL A 122 -26.39 -4.32 -6.65
N ALA A 123 -25.39 -3.83 -7.40
CA ALA A 123 -24.42 -2.86 -6.93
C ALA A 123 -24.70 -1.49 -7.56
N ASP A 124 -25.01 -0.50 -6.72
CA ASP A 124 -25.30 0.88 -7.08
C ASP A 124 -24.23 1.84 -6.53
N LYS A 125 -24.07 3.02 -7.16
CA LYS A 125 -23.27 4.08 -6.59
C LYS A 125 -24.04 4.75 -5.42
N PRO A 126 -23.47 4.84 -4.20
CA PRO A 126 -24.14 5.51 -3.07
C PRO A 126 -24.43 6.99 -3.36
N THR A 127 -25.56 7.50 -2.86
CA THR A 127 -25.93 8.92 -2.95
C THR A 127 -25.62 9.63 -1.63
N GLU A 128 -25.10 10.86 -1.68
CA GLU A 128 -24.53 11.60 -0.53
C GLU A 128 -25.55 11.98 0.58
N ALA A 129 -26.85 11.72 0.39
CA ALA A 129 -27.91 12.07 1.34
C ALA A 129 -28.27 10.97 2.38
N GLU A 130 -27.77 9.74 2.23
CA GLU A 130 -28.13 8.61 3.09
C GLU A 130 -26.94 8.15 3.95
N GLY A 131 -26.29 9.11 4.61
CA GLY A 131 -25.22 8.85 5.57
C GLY A 131 -25.73 8.47 6.97
N LYS A 132 -26.64 7.50 7.11
CA LYS A 132 -26.90 6.84 8.41
C LYS A 132 -27.27 5.36 8.21
N GLN A 133 -26.38 4.50 8.67
CA GLN A 133 -26.53 3.05 8.86
C GLN A 133 -26.79 2.22 7.59
N GLN A 134 -25.71 1.80 6.95
CA GLN A 134 -25.55 0.39 6.55
C GLN A 134 -24.08 0.09 6.24
N VAL A 135 -23.50 -0.80 7.05
CA VAL A 135 -22.15 -1.35 6.84
C VAL A 135 -22.27 -2.42 5.76
N SER A 136 -21.74 -2.15 4.57
CA SER A 136 -21.62 -3.12 3.48
C SER A 136 -20.14 -3.28 3.14
N SER A 137 -19.65 -4.50 3.35
CA SER A 137 -18.27 -4.96 3.22
C SER A 137 -17.77 -4.88 1.77
N TYR A 138 -16.77 -4.04 1.53
CA TYR A 138 -15.96 -4.09 0.31
C TYR A 138 -14.95 -5.24 0.40
N GLN A 139 -15.02 -6.20 -0.52
CA GLN A 139 -13.94 -7.17 -0.76
C GLN A 139 -13.02 -6.65 -1.87
N PRO A 140 -11.68 -6.65 -1.69
CA PRO A 140 -10.73 -6.35 -2.75
C PRO A 140 -10.62 -7.49 -3.77
N PRO A 141 -10.18 -7.20 -5.02
CA PRO A 141 -10.11 -8.18 -6.09
C PRO A 141 -9.13 -9.31 -5.77
N SER A 142 -9.57 -10.52 -6.11
CA SER A 142 -8.92 -11.80 -5.86
C SER A 142 -7.69 -12.02 -6.75
N ALA A 143 -6.51 -11.78 -6.18
CA ALA A 143 -5.34 -12.63 -6.36
C ALA A 143 -4.79 -12.90 -4.94
N PRO A 144 -4.29 -14.11 -4.62
CA PRO A 144 -3.87 -14.42 -3.27
C PRO A 144 -2.51 -13.77 -2.99
N TYR A 145 -2.47 -12.44 -2.84
CA TYR A 145 -1.29 -11.75 -2.38
C TYR A 145 -1.16 -11.97 -0.87
N TYR A 146 -0.28 -12.87 -0.46
CA TYR A 146 0.20 -12.92 0.93
C TYR A 146 1.06 -11.70 1.18
N TYR A 147 0.48 -10.66 1.78
CA TYR A 147 1.21 -9.48 2.21
C TYR A 147 1.47 -9.56 3.72
N SER A 148 2.67 -9.19 4.12
CA SER A 148 3.02 -8.99 5.53
C SER A 148 3.79 -7.70 5.67
N SER A 149 3.50 -6.96 6.73
CA SER A 149 4.10 -5.65 6.97
C SER A 149 4.42 -5.44 8.43
N VAL A 150 5.32 -4.49 8.70
CA VAL A 150 5.57 -3.98 10.04
C VAL A 150 5.69 -2.48 10.01
N ASP A 151 4.89 -1.80 10.82
CA ASP A 151 4.90 -0.35 10.92
C ASP A 151 4.55 0.17 12.32
N GLY A 152 4.88 1.43 12.60
CA GLY A 152 4.62 2.05 13.91
C GLY A 152 5.39 1.39 15.05
N ASP A 153 4.81 1.38 16.26
CA ASP A 153 5.35 0.62 17.39
C ASP A 153 5.20 -0.88 17.15
N PRO A 154 6.30 -1.57 16.80
CA PRO A 154 6.36 -2.52 15.70
C PRO A 154 5.14 -3.44 15.66
N HIS A 155 4.13 -3.03 14.89
CA HIS A 155 2.89 -3.77 14.67
C HIS A 155 3.07 -4.60 13.42
N PHE A 156 3.24 -5.91 13.60
CA PHE A 156 3.29 -6.87 12.52
C PHE A 156 1.87 -7.13 12.06
N ILE A 157 1.60 -7.00 10.77
CA ILE A 157 0.30 -7.31 10.15
C ILE A 157 0.54 -8.45 9.16
N ILE A 158 -0.16 -9.57 9.38
CA ILE A 158 -0.10 -10.76 8.55
C ILE A 158 -1.47 -10.96 7.90
N ALA A 159 -1.55 -10.74 6.59
CA ALA A 159 -2.78 -11.00 5.86
C ALA A 159 -3.00 -12.49 5.66
N VAL A 160 -4.24 -12.94 5.82
CA VAL A 160 -4.65 -14.32 5.55
C VAL A 160 -5.77 -14.29 4.50
N PRO A 161 -5.42 -14.17 3.20
CA PRO A 161 -6.39 -13.95 2.13
C PRO A 161 -7.48 -15.03 2.07
N GLN A 162 -7.16 -16.28 2.43
CA GLN A 162 -8.13 -17.40 2.43
C GLN A 162 -9.27 -17.17 3.43
N LYS A 163 -8.99 -16.46 4.52
CA LYS A 163 -9.97 -16.12 5.56
C LYS A 163 -10.54 -14.71 5.40
N GLN A 164 -10.01 -13.94 4.44
CA GLN A 164 -10.31 -12.52 4.24
C GLN A 164 -10.16 -11.71 5.53
N ASP A 165 -9.15 -12.05 6.30
CA ASP A 165 -8.91 -11.47 7.62
C ASP A 165 -7.39 -11.32 7.83
N ALA A 166 -7.00 -10.66 8.91
CA ALA A 166 -5.60 -10.44 9.25
C ALA A 166 -5.30 -10.79 10.71
N LEU A 167 -4.05 -11.17 10.94
CA LEU A 167 -3.46 -11.35 12.27
C LEU A 167 -2.52 -10.18 12.53
N CYS A 168 -2.44 -9.74 13.78
CA CYS A 168 -1.49 -8.72 14.16
C CYS A 168 -0.88 -8.97 15.52
N PHE A 169 0.38 -8.59 15.71
CA PHE A 169 1.08 -8.72 16.98
C PHE A 169 2.19 -7.68 17.07
N ASN A 170 2.70 -7.47 18.28
CA ASN A 170 3.82 -6.56 18.51
C ASN A 170 5.08 -7.31 18.90
N ILE A 171 6.25 -6.72 18.72
CA ILE A 171 7.48 -7.19 19.36
C ILE A 171 8.05 -6.06 20.20
N ASN A 172 7.80 -6.13 21.50
CA ASN A 172 8.19 -5.07 22.43
C ASN A 172 9.58 -5.36 22.99
N GLU A 173 10.59 -4.85 22.30
CA GLU A 173 12.01 -4.97 22.68
C GLU A 173 12.66 -3.61 22.86
N GLU A 174 13.79 -3.59 23.58
CA GLU A 174 14.50 -2.35 23.92
C GLU A 174 15.15 -1.67 22.70
N PRO A 175 15.28 -0.32 22.70
CA PRO A 175 16.00 0.39 21.65
C PRO A 175 17.42 -0.15 21.45
N GLY A 176 17.78 -0.41 20.19
CA GLY A 176 19.08 -0.96 19.80
C GLY A 176 19.04 -2.45 19.49
N VAL A 177 18.02 -3.19 19.96
CA VAL A 177 17.78 -4.59 19.57
C VAL A 177 17.59 -4.69 18.06
N VAL A 178 18.18 -5.71 17.46
CA VAL A 178 18.07 -6.01 16.03
C VAL A 178 17.27 -7.29 15.86
N LEU A 179 16.20 -7.22 15.09
CA LEU A 179 15.29 -8.32 14.83
C LEU A 179 15.48 -8.86 13.41
N ASN A 180 15.49 -10.19 13.26
CA ASN A 180 15.45 -10.86 11.97
C ASN A 180 14.01 -10.90 11.44
N LEU A 181 13.76 -10.19 10.35
CA LEU A 181 12.44 -10.10 9.73
C LEU A 181 12.25 -11.20 8.68
N ILE A 182 13.26 -11.38 7.83
CA ILE A 182 13.28 -12.35 6.75
C ILE A 182 14.66 -12.99 6.66
N ARG A 183 14.70 -14.30 6.46
CA ARG A 183 15.87 -15.09 6.16
C ARG A 183 15.48 -16.20 5.21
N ASP A 184 15.90 -16.08 3.96
CA ASP A 184 15.73 -17.13 2.95
C ASP A 184 17.09 -17.77 2.64
N PRO A 185 17.35 -19.00 3.11
CA PRO A 185 18.63 -19.66 2.91
C PRO A 185 18.90 -20.06 1.45
N VAL A 186 17.86 -20.19 0.62
CA VAL A 186 18.00 -20.63 -0.78
C VAL A 186 18.41 -19.45 -1.66
N THR A 187 17.73 -18.32 -1.50
CA THR A 187 18.04 -17.10 -2.28
C THR A 187 19.18 -16.29 -1.65
N GLY A 188 19.51 -16.56 -0.38
CA GLY A 188 20.53 -15.84 0.37
C GLY A 188 20.09 -14.44 0.80
N VAL A 189 18.78 -14.15 0.72
CA VAL A 189 18.20 -12.88 1.16
C VAL A 189 18.05 -12.88 2.67
N THR A 190 18.52 -11.81 3.32
CA THR A 190 18.29 -11.58 4.75
C THR A 190 17.88 -10.13 4.96
N VAL A 191 16.82 -9.93 5.74
CA VAL A 191 16.32 -8.62 6.15
C VAL A 191 16.28 -8.55 7.66
N ASN A 192 16.99 -7.57 8.22
CA ASN A 192 17.02 -7.29 9.65
C ASN A 192 16.57 -5.85 9.91
N GLY A 193 15.90 -5.62 11.04
CA GLY A 193 15.48 -4.29 11.47
C GLY A 193 16.00 -3.96 12.87
N GLN A 194 16.60 -2.78 13.04
CA GLN A 194 17.03 -2.28 14.34
C GLN A 194 15.99 -1.33 14.92
N LEU A 195 15.62 -1.59 16.18
CA LEU A 195 14.69 -0.77 16.93
C LEU A 195 15.34 0.52 17.44
N ILE A 196 14.57 1.60 17.41
CA ILE A 196 14.85 2.89 18.04
C ILE A 196 13.70 3.23 18.98
N GLY A 197 13.97 3.90 20.09
CA GLY A 197 12.92 4.37 20.99
C GLY A 197 12.46 5.79 20.68
N ASP A 198 11.30 6.15 21.22
CA ASP A 198 10.83 7.54 21.30
C ASP A 198 11.90 8.47 21.92
N LYS A 199 11.78 9.79 21.68
CA LYS A 199 12.60 10.79 22.39
C LYS A 199 12.30 10.65 23.89
N LYS A 200 13.33 10.31 24.68
CA LYS A 200 13.23 10.10 26.14
C LYS A 200 12.32 11.14 26.80
N SER A 201 11.20 10.68 27.35
CA SER A 201 10.38 11.43 28.30
C SER A 201 11.20 11.64 29.57
N ILE A 202 11.21 12.87 30.09
CA ILE A 202 11.94 13.26 31.31
C ILE A 202 11.43 12.51 32.55
N ASN A 203 10.25 11.88 32.48
CA ASN A 203 9.67 11.11 33.56
C ASN A 203 9.34 9.69 33.06
N ASN A 204 10.06 8.69 33.58
CA ASN A 204 9.98 7.24 33.29
C ASN A 204 8.62 6.60 33.69
N VAL A 205 7.49 7.20 33.32
CA VAL A 205 6.15 6.78 33.78
C VAL A 205 5.41 5.93 32.73
N ARG A 206 5.93 5.81 31.50
CA ARG A 206 5.35 4.96 30.45
C ARG A 206 6.40 4.06 29.82
N PRO A 207 6.04 2.82 29.44
CA PRO A 207 6.87 1.99 28.55
C PRO A 207 7.27 2.80 27.33
N GLN A 208 8.53 2.69 26.91
CA GLN A 208 9.03 3.42 25.76
C GLN A 208 8.58 2.68 24.49
N ASN A 209 7.78 3.33 23.64
CA ASN A 209 7.48 2.78 22.32
C ASN A 209 8.77 2.71 21.51
N THR A 210 8.96 1.58 20.82
CA THR A 210 10.07 1.36 19.90
C THR A 210 9.55 1.32 18.48
N TYR A 211 10.41 1.60 17.50
CA TYR A 211 10.08 1.66 16.07
C TYR A 211 11.28 1.17 15.26
N PHE A 212 11.12 0.74 14.01
CA PHE A 212 12.30 0.50 13.17
C PHE A 212 12.96 1.83 12.76
N GLY A 213 14.21 2.01 13.14
CA GLY A 213 15.00 3.20 12.76
C GLY A 213 16.01 2.92 11.65
N LYS A 214 16.34 1.64 11.46
CA LYS A 214 17.28 1.15 10.47
C LYS A 214 16.86 -0.23 9.99
N LEU A 215 16.94 -0.45 8.68
CA LEU A 215 16.77 -1.76 8.04
C LEU A 215 18.06 -2.11 7.28
N GLY A 216 18.46 -3.37 7.39
CA GLY A 216 19.55 -3.94 6.60
C GLY A 216 19.01 -5.05 5.72
N ILE A 217 19.31 -4.96 4.42
CA ILE A 217 18.97 -5.98 3.45
C ILE A 217 20.26 -6.49 2.83
N VAL A 218 20.46 -7.81 2.85
CA VAL A 218 21.63 -8.49 2.31
C VAL A 218 21.21 -9.52 1.30
N THR A 219 21.90 -9.56 0.17
CA THR A 219 21.84 -10.66 -0.79
C THR A 219 23.19 -11.36 -0.80
N MET A 220 23.33 -12.41 0.01
CA MET A 220 24.63 -13.05 0.24
C MET A 220 25.28 -13.60 -1.04
N ASN A 221 24.47 -14.06 -1.98
CA ASN A 221 24.94 -14.61 -3.25
C ASN A 221 25.63 -13.57 -4.15
N GLN A 222 25.38 -12.27 -3.92
CA GLN A 222 25.89 -11.18 -4.75
C GLN A 222 26.71 -10.14 -3.96
N ASN A 223 26.89 -10.36 -2.65
CA ASN A 223 27.62 -9.47 -1.74
C ASN A 223 27.13 -8.01 -1.77
N VAL A 224 25.81 -7.85 -1.95
CA VAL A 224 25.11 -6.57 -1.92
C VAL A 224 24.54 -6.37 -0.51
N ARG A 225 24.78 -5.18 0.06
CA ARG A 225 24.24 -4.75 1.34
C ARG A 225 23.57 -3.40 1.16
N LEU A 226 22.33 -3.29 1.61
CA LEU A 226 21.56 -2.08 1.60
C LEU A 226 21.21 -1.72 3.04
N GLU A 227 21.73 -0.59 3.52
CA GLU A 227 21.34 0.00 4.82
C GLU A 227 20.37 1.15 4.54
N ILE A 228 19.16 1.08 5.10
CA ILE A 228 18.17 2.15 5.01
C ILE A 228 17.97 2.68 6.42
N THR A 229 18.26 3.96 6.64
CA THR A 229 17.99 4.65 7.91
C THR A 229 16.97 5.75 7.68
N THR A 230 16.48 6.34 8.76
CA THR A 230 15.61 7.53 8.68
C THR A 230 16.32 8.79 8.18
N GLN A 231 17.64 8.74 7.94
CA GLN A 231 18.46 9.86 7.46
C GLN A 231 18.95 9.67 6.02
N ASN A 232 19.38 8.46 5.66
CA ASN A 232 20.04 8.17 4.39
C ASN A 232 19.83 6.71 3.98
N ILE A 233 20.18 6.42 2.73
CA ILE A 233 20.16 5.08 2.15
C ILE A 233 21.55 4.77 1.61
N ILE A 234 22.16 3.67 2.06
CA ILE A 234 23.52 3.29 1.68
C ILE A 234 23.47 1.96 0.96
N LEU A 235 23.86 1.96 -0.32
CA LEU A 235 24.05 0.75 -1.11
C LEU A 235 25.55 0.42 -1.18
N GLN A 236 25.91 -0.75 -0.68
CA GLN A 236 27.26 -1.28 -0.76
C GLN A 236 27.29 -2.54 -1.63
N ASN A 237 28.13 -2.53 -2.66
CA ASN A 237 28.37 -3.66 -3.55
C ASN A 237 29.87 -3.94 -3.58
N GLY A 238 30.31 -4.91 -2.78
CA GLY A 238 31.72 -5.15 -2.48
C GLY A 238 32.40 -3.92 -1.86
N VAL A 239 33.37 -3.34 -2.56
CA VAL A 239 34.08 -2.11 -2.15
C VAL A 239 33.40 -0.81 -2.58
N LYS A 240 32.45 -0.88 -3.52
CA LYS A 240 31.74 0.31 -3.99
C LYS A 240 30.63 0.65 -2.99
N ARG A 241 30.71 1.85 -2.42
CA ARG A 241 29.70 2.40 -1.54
C ARG A 241 29.04 3.61 -2.20
N ARG A 242 27.71 3.63 -2.23
CA ARG A 242 26.90 4.77 -2.67
C ARG A 242 25.97 5.15 -1.54
N GLU A 243 25.80 6.45 -1.36
CA GLU A 243 24.92 7.02 -0.35
C GLU A 243 23.91 7.93 -1.04
N PHE A 244 22.65 7.78 -0.67
CA PHE A 244 21.51 8.50 -1.21
C PHE A 244 20.75 9.18 -0.08
N SER A 245 20.09 10.27 -0.44
CA SER A 245 19.20 11.03 0.43
C SER A 245 17.74 10.62 0.17
N TRP A 246 16.89 10.75 1.19
CA TRP A 246 15.44 10.68 1.01
C TRP A 246 14.89 11.80 0.11
N LEU A 247 15.69 12.79 -0.29
CA LEU A 247 15.30 13.81 -1.27
C LEU A 247 15.55 13.39 -2.71
N ASP A 248 16.25 12.28 -2.94
CA ASP A 248 16.57 11.81 -4.27
C ASP A 248 15.36 11.15 -4.94
N GLU A 249 15.37 11.13 -6.26
CA GLU A 249 14.43 10.38 -7.10
C GLU A 249 15.25 9.60 -8.13
N ILE A 250 15.43 8.31 -7.87
CA ILE A 250 16.40 7.48 -8.57
C ILE A 250 15.78 6.11 -8.85
N ALA A 251 15.95 5.62 -10.07
CA ALA A 251 15.82 4.20 -10.41
C ALA A 251 17.20 3.66 -10.76
N LEU A 252 17.72 2.77 -9.93
CA LEU A 252 19.04 2.17 -10.08
C LEU A 252 18.89 0.65 -10.25
N GLN A 253 19.29 0.16 -11.40
CA GLN A 253 19.40 -1.27 -11.66
C GLN A 253 20.87 -1.71 -11.50
N GLN A 254 21.11 -2.71 -10.65
CA GLN A 254 22.41 -3.36 -10.50
C GLN A 254 22.25 -4.88 -10.44
N PRO A 255 23.31 -5.66 -10.73
CA PRO A 255 23.26 -7.10 -10.53
C PRO A 255 22.87 -7.40 -9.08
N GLY A 256 21.75 -8.09 -8.91
CA GLY A 256 21.23 -8.52 -7.62
C GLY A 256 20.10 -7.72 -7.04
N LEU A 257 19.97 -6.46 -7.45
CA LEU A 257 19.05 -5.53 -6.80
C LEU A 257 18.72 -4.36 -7.72
N THR A 258 17.43 -4.13 -7.87
CA THR A 258 16.87 -2.89 -8.38
C THR A 258 16.39 -2.05 -7.21
N LEU A 259 16.83 -0.79 -7.17
CA LEU A 259 16.53 0.18 -6.14
C LEU A 259 15.79 1.36 -6.75
N ILE A 260 14.57 1.63 -6.28
CA ILE A 260 13.80 2.81 -6.68
C ILE A 260 13.56 3.67 -5.43
N ILE A 261 14.13 4.87 -5.42
CA ILE A 261 13.95 5.85 -4.36
C ILE A 261 12.89 6.86 -4.82
N LYS A 262 11.78 6.94 -4.09
CA LYS A 262 10.70 7.91 -4.32
C LYS A 262 10.85 9.03 -3.30
N GLN A 263 11.04 10.25 -3.79
CA GLN A 263 11.35 11.42 -2.97
C GLN A 263 10.41 11.57 -1.77
N LYS A 264 11.00 11.67 -0.57
CA LYS A 264 10.37 11.84 0.76
C LYS A 264 9.33 10.78 1.14
N ARG A 265 9.20 9.69 0.40
CA ARG A 265 8.13 8.72 0.57
C ARG A 265 8.66 7.34 0.91
N SER A 266 9.31 6.69 -0.04
CA SER A 266 9.62 5.27 0.09
C SER A 266 10.82 4.85 -0.76
N VAL A 267 11.36 3.70 -0.40
CA VAL A 267 12.38 2.99 -1.15
C VAL A 267 11.82 1.63 -1.50
N GLU A 268 11.75 1.35 -2.78
CA GLU A 268 11.35 0.05 -3.31
C GLU A 268 12.59 -0.72 -3.74
N VAL A 269 12.65 -1.98 -3.30
CA VAL A 269 13.80 -2.86 -3.46
C VAL A 269 13.30 -4.14 -4.09
N SER A 270 13.64 -4.35 -5.35
CA SER A 270 13.34 -5.59 -6.08
C SER A 270 14.60 -6.39 -6.26
N MET A 271 14.59 -7.62 -5.79
CA MET A 271 15.69 -8.57 -5.96
C MET A 271 15.59 -9.28 -7.31
N ASP A 272 16.70 -9.79 -7.84
CA ASP A 272 16.74 -10.50 -9.13
C ASP A 272 15.82 -11.74 -9.18
N ASN A 273 15.52 -12.34 -8.03
CA ASN A 273 14.59 -13.46 -7.93
C ASN A 273 13.11 -13.03 -8.06
N GLY A 274 12.82 -11.73 -8.05
CA GLY A 274 11.48 -11.15 -8.16
C GLY A 274 10.85 -10.75 -6.81
N ALA A 275 11.47 -11.04 -5.67
CA ALA A 275 10.97 -10.58 -4.38
C ALA A 275 11.08 -9.06 -4.29
N THR A 276 9.97 -8.39 -3.96
CA THR A 276 9.92 -6.92 -3.88
C THR A 276 9.49 -6.47 -2.51
N PHE A 277 10.28 -5.56 -1.93
CA PHE A 277 10.06 -4.95 -0.63
C PHE A 277 9.91 -3.44 -0.78
N VAL A 278 9.06 -2.84 0.04
CA VAL A 278 8.89 -1.39 0.13
C VAL A 278 9.20 -0.95 1.54
N VAL A 279 10.12 0.00 1.67
CA VAL A 279 10.43 0.68 2.92
C VAL A 279 9.86 2.08 2.88
N VAL A 280 8.96 2.40 3.81
CA VAL A 280 8.32 3.72 3.90
C VAL A 280 9.00 4.53 4.98
N LEU A 281 9.28 5.81 4.70
CA LEU A 281 9.74 6.76 5.71
C LEU A 281 8.55 7.50 6.32
N HIS A 282 8.28 7.25 7.59
CA HIS A 282 7.29 8.01 8.35
C HIS A 282 7.95 9.25 8.94
N GLN A 283 7.65 10.40 8.34
CA GLN A 283 8.20 11.69 8.77
C GLN A 283 7.34 12.30 9.87
N VAL A 284 7.93 12.46 11.05
CA VAL A 284 7.33 13.18 12.16
C VAL A 284 7.84 14.62 12.14
N TRP A 285 7.00 15.58 12.49
CA TRP A 285 7.40 16.99 12.58
C TRP A 285 8.69 17.16 13.40
N LYS A 286 9.67 17.91 12.87
CA LYS A 286 11.03 18.02 13.46
C LYS A 286 11.05 18.39 14.96
N LYS A 287 10.10 19.20 15.41
CA LYS A 287 9.95 19.66 16.80
C LYS A 287 8.97 18.81 17.62
N HIS A 288 8.51 17.68 17.12
CA HIS A 288 7.59 16.82 17.84
C HIS A 288 8.25 16.36 19.16
N PRO A 289 7.57 16.51 20.30
CA PRO A 289 8.18 16.33 21.62
C PRO A 289 8.49 14.86 21.95
N LEU A 290 7.79 13.91 21.32
CA LEU A 290 7.84 12.48 21.68
C LEU A 290 8.39 11.61 20.53
N HIS A 291 7.69 11.59 19.39
CA HIS A 291 8.07 10.73 18.27
C HIS A 291 9.28 11.21 17.44
N ARG A 292 9.96 10.24 16.85
CA ARG A 292 11.03 10.41 15.84
C ARG A 292 10.54 9.89 14.50
N ASN A 293 11.23 10.23 13.42
CA ASN A 293 11.04 9.52 12.16
C ASN A 293 11.31 8.03 12.39
N PHE A 294 10.56 7.19 11.71
CA PHE A 294 10.73 5.75 11.72
C PHE A 294 10.48 5.16 10.33
N LEU A 295 10.75 3.88 10.19
CA LEU A 295 10.61 3.13 8.95
C LEU A 295 9.50 2.10 9.11
N GLY A 296 8.64 2.02 8.10
CA GLY A 296 7.75 0.89 7.89
C GLY A 296 8.37 -0.05 6.86
N PHE A 297 8.20 -1.37 7.04
CA PHE A 297 8.69 -2.39 6.13
C PHE A 297 7.50 -3.22 5.60
N TYR A 298 7.37 -3.26 4.29
CA TYR A 298 6.23 -3.85 3.61
C TYR A 298 6.70 -4.80 2.52
N MET A 299 6.03 -5.94 2.40
CA MET A 299 6.28 -6.89 1.32
C MET A 299 5.26 -6.71 0.21
N ALA A 300 5.73 -6.48 -1.02
CA ALA A 300 4.88 -6.30 -2.19
C ALA A 300 4.65 -7.61 -2.96
N ASP A 301 5.66 -8.48 -3.07
CA ASP A 301 5.52 -9.80 -3.68
C ASP A 301 6.36 -10.86 -2.95
N SER A 302 5.68 -11.89 -2.45
CA SER A 302 6.22 -13.00 -1.65
C SER A 302 6.41 -14.32 -2.38
N HIS A 303 5.78 -14.49 -3.54
CA HIS A 303 5.70 -15.76 -4.28
C HIS A 303 7.04 -16.22 -4.88
N ARG A 304 8.11 -15.48 -4.63
CA ARG A 304 9.44 -15.63 -5.23
C ARG A 304 10.54 -15.93 -4.21
N LEU A 305 10.21 -15.93 -2.92
CA LEU A 305 11.07 -16.45 -1.87
C LEU A 305 10.87 -17.96 -1.72
N SER A 306 11.85 -18.66 -1.18
CA SER A 306 11.79 -20.12 -1.09
C SER A 306 10.85 -20.60 0.03
N GLU A 307 10.40 -21.86 -0.08
CA GLU A 307 9.65 -22.56 0.97
C GLU A 307 10.42 -22.69 2.31
N GLN A 308 11.72 -22.38 2.32
CA GLN A 308 12.55 -22.38 3.53
C GLN A 308 12.70 -21.00 4.16
N THR A 309 11.95 -20.00 3.65
CA THR A 309 11.98 -18.65 4.17
C THR A 309 11.44 -18.61 5.59
N HIS A 310 12.17 -17.94 6.46
CA HIS A 310 11.84 -17.81 7.87
C HIS A 310 12.11 -16.38 8.36
N GLY A 311 11.81 -16.11 9.62
CA GLY A 311 11.95 -14.81 10.27
C GLY A 311 10.64 -14.39 10.92
N LEU A 312 10.60 -13.24 11.60
CA LEU A 312 9.37 -12.75 12.21
C LEU A 312 8.25 -12.55 11.18
N LEU A 313 8.59 -12.16 9.95
CA LEU A 313 7.67 -12.08 8.83
C LEU A 313 7.78 -13.30 7.91
N GLY A 314 9.00 -13.75 7.63
CA GLY A 314 9.27 -14.76 6.61
C GLY A 314 8.52 -16.08 6.82
N GLN A 315 8.26 -16.47 8.07
CA GLN A 315 7.51 -17.68 8.39
C GLN A 315 6.05 -17.65 7.89
N PHE A 316 5.48 -16.47 7.64
CA PHE A 316 4.10 -16.26 7.20
C PHE A 316 3.97 -16.06 5.69
N PHE A 317 5.06 -16.25 4.93
CA PHE A 317 4.98 -16.27 3.45
C PHE A 317 4.43 -17.59 2.92
N HIS A 318 4.24 -18.55 3.80
CA HIS A 318 3.52 -19.78 3.55
C HIS A 318 2.09 -19.65 4.11
N PRO A 319 1.12 -20.37 3.52
CA PRO A 319 -0.26 -20.32 3.98
C PRO A 319 -0.36 -20.68 5.47
N ILE A 320 -1.04 -19.83 6.23
CA ILE A 320 -1.42 -20.08 7.61
C ILE A 320 -2.94 -20.18 7.69
N ASP A 321 -3.42 -21.10 8.53
CA ASP A 321 -4.84 -21.26 8.81
C ASP A 321 -5.09 -21.08 10.31
N PHE A 322 -6.25 -20.52 10.63
CA PHE A 322 -6.72 -20.33 12.00
C PHE A 322 -8.24 -20.34 12.07
N ASP A 323 -8.76 -20.74 13.22
CA ASP A 323 -10.19 -20.71 13.53
C ASP A 323 -10.45 -19.76 14.70
N ILE A 324 -11.57 -19.04 14.63
CA ILE A 324 -12.05 -18.16 15.69
C ILE A 324 -13.27 -18.79 16.34
N LEU A 325 -13.18 -18.96 17.65
CA LEU A 325 -14.22 -19.51 18.52
C LEU A 325 -14.55 -18.51 19.62
N GLU A 326 -15.73 -18.65 20.22
CA GLU A 326 -16.11 -17.96 21.47
C GLU A 326 -15.89 -16.43 21.43
N VAL A 327 -16.36 -15.75 20.38
CA VAL A 327 -16.29 -14.28 20.35
C VAL A 327 -17.15 -13.70 21.47
N HIS A 328 -16.55 -12.93 22.37
CA HIS A 328 -17.21 -12.32 23.51
C HIS A 328 -16.77 -10.87 23.71
N PRO A 329 -17.55 -10.03 24.42
CA PRO A 329 -17.12 -8.68 24.74
C PRO A 329 -15.77 -8.69 25.48
N GLY A 330 -14.84 -7.87 25.02
CA GLY A 330 -13.57 -7.63 25.69
C GLY A 330 -13.67 -6.53 26.74
N SER A 331 -12.52 -6.08 27.25
CA SER A 331 -12.46 -4.94 28.19
C SER A 331 -12.96 -3.62 27.56
N ASP A 332 -12.77 -3.49 26.25
CA ASP A 332 -13.31 -2.40 25.43
C ASP A 332 -14.45 -2.98 24.57
N PRO A 333 -15.69 -2.46 24.66
CA PRO A 333 -16.83 -2.97 23.89
C PRO A 333 -16.62 -2.94 22.37
N GLU A 334 -15.76 -2.06 21.85
CA GLU A 334 -15.43 -1.99 20.42
C GLU A 334 -14.35 -3.00 20.00
N LYS A 335 -13.74 -3.69 20.97
CA LYS A 335 -12.65 -4.66 20.78
C LYS A 335 -13.01 -5.99 21.44
N PRO A 336 -13.87 -6.80 20.79
CA PRO A 336 -14.23 -8.12 21.31
C PRO A 336 -13.01 -9.03 21.41
N ASP A 337 -13.01 -9.87 22.44
CA ASP A 337 -12.04 -10.93 22.62
C ASP A 337 -12.59 -12.24 22.03
N ALA A 338 -11.69 -13.15 21.64
CA ALA A 338 -12.07 -14.46 21.11
C ALA A 338 -10.99 -15.50 21.42
N THR A 339 -11.37 -16.78 21.30
CA THR A 339 -10.46 -17.92 21.34
C THR A 339 -10.03 -18.25 19.91
N MET A 340 -8.75 -18.11 19.59
CA MET A 340 -8.16 -18.51 18.31
C MET A 340 -7.50 -19.87 18.42
N ILE A 341 -7.75 -20.76 17.45
CA ILE A 341 -6.96 -21.98 17.24
C ILE A 341 -6.05 -21.75 16.04
N VAL A 342 -4.74 -21.79 16.25
CA VAL A 342 -3.72 -21.56 15.20
C VAL A 342 -2.49 -22.41 15.49
N LYS A 343 -1.92 -23.08 14.49
CA LYS A 343 -0.73 -23.96 14.66
C LYS A 343 -0.83 -24.95 15.85
N ASN A 344 -2.01 -25.52 16.08
CA ASN A 344 -2.33 -26.38 17.24
C ASN A 344 -2.26 -25.72 18.63
N ASN A 345 -2.16 -24.40 18.67
CA ASN A 345 -2.24 -23.60 19.90
C ASN A 345 -3.62 -22.99 20.05
N GLN A 346 -4.05 -22.80 21.30
CA GLN A 346 -5.26 -22.07 21.66
C GLN A 346 -4.85 -20.74 22.31
N LEU A 347 -5.18 -19.63 21.65
CA LEU A 347 -4.77 -18.29 22.05
C LEU A 347 -6.00 -17.44 22.35
N THR A 348 -5.91 -16.58 23.38
CA THR A 348 -6.86 -15.48 23.52
C THR A 348 -6.40 -14.33 22.64
N VAL A 349 -7.28 -13.86 21.76
CA VAL A 349 -7.00 -12.76 20.82
C VAL A 349 -8.03 -11.66 20.97
N THR A 350 -7.66 -10.43 20.63
CA THR A 350 -8.54 -9.27 20.70
C THR A 350 -8.73 -8.66 19.33
N ARG A 351 -9.97 -8.38 18.90
CA ARG A 351 -10.22 -7.69 17.63
C ARG A 351 -9.77 -6.24 17.74
N GLY A 352 -9.01 -5.77 16.76
CA GLY A 352 -8.52 -4.41 16.70
C GLY A 352 -8.34 -3.91 15.28
N TRP A 353 -7.76 -2.72 15.18
CA TRP A 353 -7.40 -2.07 13.92
C TRP A 353 -5.94 -1.68 13.97
N GLN A 354 -5.22 -1.94 12.89
CA GLN A 354 -3.86 -1.48 12.68
C GLN A 354 -3.78 -0.65 11.41
N LYS A 355 -2.83 0.30 11.37
CA LYS A 355 -2.62 1.11 10.19
C LYS A 355 -1.66 0.42 9.23
N ASP A 356 -2.06 0.32 7.98
CA ASP A 356 -1.22 -0.13 6.87
C ASP A 356 -1.06 0.99 5.84
N TYR A 357 0.16 1.25 5.40
CA TYR A 357 0.48 2.40 4.55
C TYR A 357 0.86 2.02 3.12
N ILE A 358 0.70 0.75 2.72
CA ILE A 358 0.97 0.31 1.35
C ILE A 358 0.12 1.07 0.33
N ALA A 359 -1.21 1.10 0.54
CA ALA A 359 -2.15 1.70 -0.41
C ALA A 359 -2.24 3.23 -0.32
N ASP A 360 -2.12 3.78 0.90
CA ASP A 360 -2.07 5.22 1.16
C ASP A 360 -0.95 5.53 2.16
N ILE A 361 0.21 5.90 1.62
CA ILE A 361 1.40 6.24 2.42
C ILE A 361 1.17 7.47 3.32
N GLN A 362 0.23 8.36 2.98
CA GLN A 362 0.01 9.59 3.73
C GLN A 362 -0.93 9.39 4.92
N HIS A 363 -2.06 8.70 4.71
CA HIS A 363 -3.08 8.58 5.75
C HIS A 363 -3.10 7.21 6.43
N GLY A 364 -2.63 6.17 5.73
CA GLY A 364 -2.77 4.77 6.11
C GLY A 364 -4.22 4.30 5.97
N ALA A 365 -4.40 3.03 5.63
CA ALA A 365 -5.68 2.33 5.70
C ALA A 365 -5.79 1.62 7.05
N ASN A 366 -6.98 1.63 7.65
CA ASN A 366 -7.24 0.85 8.85
C ASN A 366 -7.56 -0.60 8.44
N ILE A 367 -6.70 -1.53 8.83
CA ILE A 367 -6.87 -2.97 8.60
C ILE A 367 -7.39 -3.61 9.89
N PRO A 368 -8.57 -4.25 9.85
CA PRO A 368 -9.06 -4.98 11.01
C PRO A 368 -8.25 -6.27 11.16
N CYS A 369 -7.81 -6.58 12.37
CA CYS A 369 -7.03 -7.78 12.64
C CYS A 369 -7.33 -8.36 14.02
N TRP A 370 -7.05 -9.65 14.17
CA TRP A 370 -6.98 -10.28 15.48
C TRP A 370 -5.61 -10.05 16.08
N PHE A 371 -5.58 -9.41 17.25
CA PHE A 371 -4.35 -9.09 17.97
C PHE A 371 -3.92 -10.26 18.86
N ILE A 372 -2.71 -10.77 18.63
CA ILE A 372 -2.07 -11.80 19.44
C ILE A 372 -1.19 -11.11 20.48
N HIS A 373 -1.48 -11.39 21.75
CA HIS A 373 -0.77 -10.80 22.89
C HIS A 373 0.62 -11.42 23.10
N ASN A 374 1.35 -10.94 24.10
CA ASN A 374 2.62 -11.54 24.57
C ASN A 374 3.68 -11.72 23.48
N ASN A 375 3.91 -10.67 22.68
CA ASN A 375 4.91 -10.68 21.62
C ASN A 375 4.68 -11.74 20.53
N GLY A 376 3.41 -12.07 20.23
CA GLY A 376 3.05 -13.06 19.21
C GLY A 376 3.17 -14.52 19.66
N ASP A 377 3.29 -14.76 20.96
CA ASP A 377 3.46 -16.10 21.53
C ASP A 377 2.38 -17.09 21.06
N GLY A 378 2.81 -18.29 20.69
CA GLY A 378 1.97 -19.34 20.10
C GLY A 378 1.53 -19.11 18.64
N LEU A 379 1.72 -17.91 18.08
CA LEU A 379 1.56 -17.66 16.63
C LEU A 379 2.91 -17.78 15.90
N ILE A 380 3.94 -17.13 16.43
CA ILE A 380 5.30 -17.22 15.88
C ILE A 380 5.96 -18.54 16.25
N ASP A 381 6.84 -19.04 15.41
CA ASP A 381 7.61 -20.25 15.68
C ASP A 381 8.68 -19.95 16.75
N GLY A 382 8.61 -20.63 17.90
CA GLY A 382 9.53 -20.40 19.02
C GLY A 382 9.17 -19.15 19.83
N ASN A 383 10.19 -18.43 20.31
CA ASN A 383 10.02 -17.21 21.10
C ASN A 383 10.51 -15.98 20.32
N HIS A 384 9.91 -14.80 20.56
CA HIS A 384 10.36 -13.55 19.92
C HIS A 384 11.86 -13.27 20.08
N THR A 385 12.46 -13.69 21.20
CA THR A 385 13.89 -13.53 21.46
C THR A 385 14.78 -14.39 20.55
N ASP A 386 14.26 -15.48 19.97
CA ASP A 386 14.98 -16.31 19.00
C ASP A 386 15.28 -15.57 17.69
N TYR A 387 14.55 -14.48 17.43
CA TYR A 387 14.72 -13.63 16.26
C TYR A 387 15.65 -12.44 16.52
N ILE A 388 16.24 -12.32 17.72
CA ILE A 388 17.21 -11.27 18.03
C ILE A 388 18.58 -11.66 17.45
N VAL A 389 19.14 -10.77 16.64
CA VAL A 389 20.45 -10.93 16.01
C VAL A 389 21.46 -9.90 16.51
N PRO A 390 22.77 -10.20 16.52
CA PRO A 390 23.78 -9.31 17.12
C PRO A 390 24.08 -8.08 16.25
N SER A 391 23.77 -8.13 14.96
CA SER A 391 24.09 -7.08 13.99
C SER A 391 23.03 -6.97 12.89
N ILE A 392 22.99 -5.80 12.26
CA ILE A 392 22.10 -5.51 11.14
C ILE A 392 22.47 -6.31 9.86
N PHE A 393 23.73 -6.74 9.74
CA PHE A 393 24.27 -7.50 8.60
C PHE A 393 24.97 -8.78 9.04
#